data_AF-A0A554VXC9-F1
#
_entry.id   AF-A0A554VXC9-F1
#
_cell.length_a   1.000
_cell.length_b   1.000
_cell.length_c   1.000
_cell.angle_alpha   90.00
_cell.angle_beta   90.00
_cell.angle_gamma   90.00
#
_symmetry.space_group_name_H-M   'P 1'
#
loop_
_entity.id
_entity.type
_entity.pdbx_description
1 polymer ?
#
loop_
_entity_poly.entity_id
_entity_poly.type
_entity_poly.pdbx_seq_one_letter_code
_entity_poly.pdbx_strand_id
1 'polypeptide(L)'
;MNPELQRLWALAAVIATAEAALNVASRTLRESSTALLRAGDATLAEVSEATGLDQGELLDLLSRSVPGREPSWKQPGIAGLS
;
A
#
# COMPACT_ATOMS: atom_id res chain seq x y z
N MET A 1 -29.24 -25.39 23.69
CA MET A 1 -28.23 -24.77 22.79
C MET A 1 -26.87 -25.30 23.20
N ASN A 2 -26.02 -25.74 22.27
CA ASN A 2 -24.71 -26.31 22.61
C ASN A 2 -23.71 -25.18 22.94
N PRO A 3 -23.16 -25.12 24.16
CA PRO A 3 -22.28 -24.02 24.59
C PRO A 3 -20.94 -23.98 23.83
N GLU A 4 -20.39 -25.14 23.44
CA GLU A 4 -19.18 -25.19 22.61
C GLU A 4 -19.44 -24.64 21.21
N LEU A 5 -20.62 -24.91 20.65
CA LEU A 5 -21.01 -24.34 19.35
C LEU A 5 -21.19 -22.82 19.43
N GLN A 6 -21.77 -22.30 20.51
CA GLN A 6 -21.86 -20.86 20.74
C GLN A 6 -20.47 -20.22 20.87
N ARG A 7 -19.54 -20.89 21.55
CA ARG A 7 -18.16 -20.43 21.68
C ARG A 7 -17.45 -20.38 20.32
N LEU A 8 -17.63 -21.40 19.49
CA LEU A 8 -17.07 -21.42 18.12
C LEU A 8 -17.62 -20.27 17.27
N TRP A 9 -18.94 -20.00 17.33
CA TRP A 9 -19.52 -18.87 16.62
C TRP A 9 -18.99 -17.51 17.11
N ALA A 10 -18.84 -17.35 18.43
CA ALA A 10 -18.26 -16.12 18.98
C ALA A 10 -16.81 -15.92 18.49
N LEU A 11 -15.99 -16.97 18.49
CA LEU A 11 -14.62 -16.92 17.98
C LEU A 11 -14.59 -16.59 16.48
N ALA A 12 -15.45 -17.21 15.67
CA ALA A 12 -15.54 -16.92 14.25
C ALA A 12 -15.91 -15.45 13.98
N ALA A 13 -16.83 -14.88 14.75
CA ALA A 13 -17.20 -13.47 14.63
C ALA A 13 -16.03 -12.52 15.00
N VAL A 14 -15.25 -12.87 16.02
CA VAL A 14 -14.05 -12.10 16.39
C VAL A 14 -13.01 -12.14 15.27
N ILE A 15 -12.75 -13.32 14.69
CA ILE A 15 -11.83 -13.47 13.56
C ILE A 15 -12.29 -12.63 12.38
N ALA A 16 -13.55 -12.72 11.98
CA ALA A 16 -14.09 -11.96 10.85
C ALA A 16 -13.96 -10.44 11.07
N THR A 17 -14.16 -9.98 12.31
CA THR A 17 -13.98 -8.56 12.67
C THR A 17 -12.51 -8.15 12.57
N ALA A 18 -11.60 -8.98 13.07
CA ALA A 18 -10.17 -8.73 12.98
C ALA A 18 -9.67 -8.70 11.54
N GLU A 19 -10.16 -9.60 10.68
CA GLU A 19 -9.84 -9.62 9.25
C GLU A 19 -10.34 -8.36 8.55
N ALA A 20 -11.56 -7.90 8.85
CA ALA A 20 -12.09 -6.65 8.31
C ALA A 20 -11.23 -5.44 8.74
N ALA A 21 -10.84 -5.38 10.01
CA ALA A 21 -9.98 -4.32 10.54
C ALA A 21 -8.59 -4.35 9.88
N LEU A 22 -8.00 -5.53 9.71
CA LEU A 22 -6.72 -5.71 9.04
C LEU A 22 -6.79 -5.22 7.59
N ASN A 23 -7.84 -5.60 6.85
CA ASN A 23 -8.04 -5.15 5.47
C ASN A 23 -8.11 -3.62 5.35
N VAL A 24 -8.83 -2.95 6.25
CA VAL A 24 -8.90 -1.48 6.30
C VAL A 24 -7.53 -0.87 6.63
N ALA A 25 -6.84 -1.41 7.63
CA ALA A 25 -5.52 -0.94 8.02
C ALA A 25 -4.49 -1.09 6.88
N SER A 26 -4.45 -2.25 6.22
CA SER A 26 -3.56 -2.50 5.08
C SER A 26 -3.85 -1.59 3.90
N ARG A 27 -5.13 -1.32 3.60
CA ARG A 27 -5.51 -0.37 2.56
C ARG A 27 -5.04 1.05 2.90
N THR A 28 -5.30 1.49 4.13
CA THR A 28 -4.90 2.82 4.62
C THR A 28 -3.38 3.00 4.60
N LEU A 29 -2.63 1.96 5.01
CA LEU A 29 -1.18 1.94 4.95
C LEU A 29 -0.70 2.16 3.51
N ARG A 30 -1.23 1.41 2.54
CA ARG A 30 -0.86 1.54 1.12
C ARG A 30 -1.20 2.91 0.55
N GLU A 31 -2.39 3.44 0.85
CA GLU A 31 -2.81 4.77 0.41
C GLU A 31 -1.87 5.86 0.98
N SER A 32 -1.53 5.77 2.26
CA SER A 32 -0.63 6.72 2.94
C SER A 32 0.80 6.64 2.41
N SER A 33 1.35 5.42 2.23
CA SER A 33 2.66 5.19 1.61
C SER A 33 2.73 5.78 0.21
N THR A 34 1.70 5.55 -0.60
CA THR A 34 1.62 6.08 -1.97
C THR A 34 1.57 7.61 -1.97
N ALA A 35 0.84 8.22 -1.03
CA ALA A 35 0.76 9.68 -0.90
C ALA A 35 2.13 10.30 -0.55
N LEU A 36 2.83 9.74 0.44
CA LEU A 36 4.18 10.21 0.84
C LEU A 36 5.18 10.13 -0.32
N LEU A 37 5.22 8.98 -1.00
CA LEU A 37 6.12 8.77 -2.14
C LEU A 37 5.82 9.71 -3.32
N ARG A 38 4.55 10.08 -3.51
CA ARG A 38 4.14 11.03 -4.57
C ARG A 38 4.45 12.48 -4.24
N ALA A 39 4.31 12.85 -2.98
CA ALA A 39 4.72 14.17 -2.51
C ALA A 39 6.24 14.34 -2.58
N GLY A 40 6.99 13.24 -2.57
CA GLY A 40 8.44 13.25 -2.46
C GLY A 40 8.91 13.51 -1.04
N ASP A 41 8.01 13.37 -0.06
CA ASP A 41 8.29 13.61 1.37
C ASP A 41 9.09 12.48 2.01
N ALA A 42 9.17 11.32 1.35
CA ALA A 42 9.95 10.16 1.76
C ALA A 42 10.46 9.37 0.54
N THR A 43 11.56 8.66 0.74
CA THR A 43 12.14 7.73 -0.23
C THR A 43 11.48 6.36 -0.17
N LEU A 44 11.65 5.56 -1.23
CA LEU A 44 11.20 4.16 -1.26
C LEU A 44 11.80 3.32 -0.13
N ALA A 45 13.07 3.57 0.22
CA ALA A 45 13.74 2.84 1.29
C ALA A 45 13.14 3.16 2.66
N GLU A 46 12.91 4.44 2.98
CA GLU A 46 12.31 4.87 4.25
C GLU A 46 10.89 4.31 4.41
N VAL A 47 10.08 4.37 3.34
CA VAL A 47 8.72 3.83 3.38
C VAL A 47 8.72 2.30 3.48
N SER A 48 9.65 1.62 2.81
CA SER A 48 9.81 0.16 2.92
C SER A 48 10.19 -0.26 4.34
N GLU A 49 11.14 0.43 4.97
CA GLU A 49 11.56 0.19 6.35
C GLU A 49 10.40 0.42 7.34
N ALA A 50 9.67 1.52 7.20
CA ALA A 50 8.60 1.89 8.13
C ALA A 50 7.36 0.97 8.01
N THR A 51 7.09 0.43 6.83
CA THR A 51 5.86 -0.34 6.56
C THR A 51 6.07 -1.83 6.45
N GLY A 52 7.30 -2.29 6.29
CA GLY A 52 7.64 -3.68 5.98
C GLY A 52 7.24 -4.12 4.57
N LEU A 53 6.73 -3.21 3.74
CA LEU A 53 6.42 -3.49 2.34
C LEU A 53 7.71 -3.54 1.53
N ASP A 54 7.80 -4.49 0.61
CA ASP A 54 8.92 -4.56 -0.31
C ASP A 54 8.91 -3.36 -1.27
N GLN A 55 10.10 -2.93 -1.71
CA GLN A 55 10.22 -1.78 -2.61
C GLN A 55 9.55 -2.02 -3.97
N GLY A 56 9.55 -3.26 -4.46
CA GLY A 56 8.82 -3.67 -5.65
C GLY A 56 7.31 -3.51 -5.48
N GLU A 57 6.74 -3.89 -4.33
CA GLU A 57 5.32 -3.66 -4.03
C GLU A 57 4.98 -2.17 -3.99
N LEU A 58 5.85 -1.33 -3.41
CA LEU A 58 5.67 0.11 -3.38
C LEU A 58 5.71 0.74 -4.78
N LEU A 59 6.62 0.27 -5.64
CA LEU A 59 6.70 0.68 -7.05
C LEU A 59 5.43 0.27 -7.82
N ASP A 60 4.93 -0.94 -7.56
CA ASP A 60 3.68 -1.44 -8.13
C ASP A 60 2.46 -0.59 -7.71
N LEU A 61 2.41 -0.17 -6.44
CA LEU A 61 1.36 0.72 -5.94
C LEU A 61 1.42 2.10 -6.60
N LEU A 62 2.63 2.63 -6.80
CA LEU A 62 2.84 3.90 -7.48
C LEU A 62 2.40 3.84 -8.95
N SER A 63 2.70 2.72 -9.65
CA SER A 63 2.40 2.55 -11.08
C SER A 63 0.92 2.35 -11.37
N ARG A 64 0.20 1.59 -10.53
CA ARG A 64 -1.25 1.31 -10.69
C ARG A 64 -2.13 2.53 -10.44
N SER A 65 -1.64 3.49 -9.67
CA SER A 65 -2.45 4.59 -9.14
C SER A 65 -2.49 5.82 -10.06
N VAL A 66 -1.97 5.74 -11.29
CA VAL A 66 -1.90 6.87 -12.24
C VAL A 66 -2.98 6.73 -13.31
N PRO A 67 -4.15 7.38 -13.16
CA PRO A 67 -5.11 7.45 -14.25
C PRO A 67 -4.57 8.39 -15.34
N GLY A 68 -4.25 7.83 -16.50
CA GLY A 68 -4.04 8.58 -17.75
C GLY A 68 -2.70 9.32 -17.92
N ARG A 69 -1.67 9.02 -17.13
CA ARG A 69 -0.32 9.58 -17.33
C ARG A 69 0.67 8.45 -17.52
N GLU A 70 1.16 8.26 -18.74
CA GLU A 70 2.42 7.53 -18.94
C GLU A 70 3.48 8.15 -18.02
N PRO A 71 4.27 7.35 -17.29
CA PRO A 71 5.36 7.89 -16.49
C PRO A 71 6.36 8.51 -17.46
N SER A 72 6.34 9.85 -17.57
CA SER A 72 7.39 10.59 -18.25
C SER A 72 8.64 10.52 -17.37
N TRP A 73 9.39 9.43 -17.48
CA TRP A 73 10.79 9.43 -17.12
C TRP A 73 11.40 10.53 -17.96
N LYS A 74 11.72 11.68 -17.33
CA LYS A 74 12.31 12.80 -18.06
C LYS A 74 13.53 12.26 -18.81
N GLN A 75 13.43 12.21 -20.13
CA GLN A 75 14.61 12.02 -20.96
C GLN A 75 15.60 13.11 -20.56
N PRO A 76 16.85 12.78 -20.22
CA PRO A 76 17.87 13.79 -20.05
C PRO A 76 17.96 14.54 -21.38
N GLY A 77 17.59 15.82 -21.36
CA GLY A 77 17.63 16.66 -22.54
C GLY A 77 19.02 16.56 -23.15
N ILE A 78 19.07 16.12 -24.40
CA ILE A 78 20.23 16.30 -25.26
C ILE A 78 20.37 17.81 -25.39
N ALA A 79 21.23 18.41 -24.56
CA ALA A 79 21.67 19.77 -24.74
C ALA A 79 22.27 19.87 -26.14
N GLY A 80 21.65 20.71 -26.97
CA GLY A 80 22.02 20.87 -28.36
C GLY A 80 23.50 21.20 -28.52
N LEU A 81 24.16 20.44 -29.38
CA LEU A 81 25.38 20.88 -30.05
C LEU A 81 24.97 21.33 -31.45
N SER A 82 24.80 22.64 -31.61
CA SER A 82 24.88 23.35 -32.89
C SER A 82 25.54 24.68 -32.64
#